data_AF-A0A4Q3YCC5-F1
#
_entry.id   AF-A0A4Q3YCC5-F1
#
_cell.length_a   1.000
_cell.length_b   1.000
_cell.length_c   1.000
_cell.angle_alpha   90.00
_cell.angle_beta   90.00
_cell.angle_gamma   90.00
#
_symmetry.space_group_name_H-M   'P 1'
#
loop_
_entity.id
_entity.type
_entity.pdbx_description
1 polymer ?
#
loop_
_entity_poly.entity_id
_entity_poly.type
_entity_poly.pdbx_seq_one_letter_code
_entity_poly.pdbx_strand_id
1 'polypeptide(L)'
;LQVMASWLGRMAGEVALLYGAGDGLYLAGGLPANIVPALQTGHFEQAFLGTGARADYLRHVPVRIVKMAADAAMRGAALASGRSLPVHAAPRRQPAS
;
A
#
# COMPACT_ATOMS: atom_id res chain seq x y z
N LEU A 1 0.05 -19.78 -9.95
CA LEU A 1 -0.29 -18.44 -9.39
C LEU A 1 -1.14 -18.51 -8.12
N GLN A 2 -2.04 -19.49 -7.95
CA GLN A 2 -2.84 -19.65 -6.73
C GLN A 2 -2.00 -19.72 -5.45
N VAL A 3 -0.93 -20.54 -5.44
CA VAL A 3 -0.01 -20.64 -4.29
C VAL A 3 0.58 -19.28 -3.89
N MET A 4 0.96 -18.45 -4.87
CA MET A 4 1.47 -17.10 -4.63
C MET A 4 0.37 -16.19 -4.07
N ALA A 5 -0.85 -16.26 -4.59
CA ALA A 5 -1.98 -15.51 -4.08
C ALA A 5 -2.31 -15.89 -2.63
N SER A 6 -2.33 -17.18 -2.30
CA SER A 6 -2.54 -17.65 -0.92
C SER A 6 -1.40 -17.24 0.01
N TRP A 7 -0.14 -17.34 -0.43
CA TRP A 7 1.01 -16.92 0.36
C TRP A 7 0.96 -15.41 0.66
N LEU A 8 0.67 -14.61 -0.37
CA LEU A 8 0.54 -13.15 -0.23
C LEU A 8 -0.64 -12.79 0.69
N GLY A 9 -1.76 -13.50 0.59
CA GLY A 9 -2.91 -13.33 1.48
C GLY A 9 -2.54 -13.57 2.93
N ARG A 10 -1.90 -14.71 3.23
CA ARG A 10 -1.49 -15.05 4.60
C ARG A 10 -0.55 -14.01 5.19
N MET A 11 0.50 -13.64 4.44
CA MET A 11 1.45 -12.57 4.81
C MET A 11 0.74 -11.23 5.07
N ALA A 12 -0.15 -10.82 4.17
CA ALA A 12 -0.91 -9.58 4.29
C ALA A 12 -1.76 -9.55 5.57
N GLY A 13 -2.39 -10.66 5.95
CA GLY A 13 -3.17 -10.72 7.16
C GLY A 13 -2.33 -10.74 8.45
N GLU A 14 -1.12 -11.33 8.45
CA GLU A 14 -0.19 -11.21 9.59
C GLU A 14 0.22 -9.75 9.80
N VAL A 15 0.59 -9.07 8.72
CA VAL A 15 0.96 -7.64 8.75
C VAL A 15 -0.20 -6.78 9.22
N ALA A 16 -1.41 -7.04 8.73
CA ALA A 16 -2.60 -6.28 9.12
C ALA A 16 -2.91 -6.41 10.63
N LEU A 17 -2.69 -7.58 11.22
CA LEU A 17 -2.82 -7.78 12.66
C LEU A 17 -1.68 -7.15 13.44
N LEU A 18 -0.44 -7.33 12.98
CA LEU A 18 0.76 -6.82 13.65
C LEU A 18 0.72 -5.29 13.82
N TYR A 19 0.22 -4.58 12.81
CA TYR A 19 0.18 -3.12 12.80
C TYR A 19 -1.20 -2.54 13.14
N GLY A 20 -2.21 -3.37 13.39
CA GLY A 20 -3.58 -2.88 13.63
C GLY A 20 -4.11 -2.07 12.44
N ALA A 21 -3.95 -2.58 11.22
CA ALA A 21 -4.23 -1.87 9.98
C ALA A 21 -5.74 -1.69 9.65
N GLY A 22 -6.54 -1.21 10.60
CA GLY A 22 -7.99 -1.04 10.45
C GLY A 22 -8.39 -0.12 9.28
N ASP A 23 -7.61 0.91 9.00
CA ASP A 23 -7.85 1.84 7.88
C ASP A 23 -7.46 1.27 6.51
N GLY A 24 -6.80 0.11 6.49
CA GLY A 24 -6.51 -0.64 5.29
C GLY A 24 -5.04 -1.01 5.07
N LEU A 25 -4.85 -1.87 4.08
CA LEU A 25 -3.55 -2.37 3.65
C LEU A 25 -3.36 -2.11 2.14
N TYR A 26 -2.20 -1.58 1.76
CA TYR A 26 -1.85 -1.30 0.37
C TYR A 26 -0.77 -2.26 -0.12
N LEU A 27 -1.09 -3.06 -1.15
CA LEU A 27 -0.14 -3.92 -1.84
C LEU A 27 0.51 -3.13 -2.98
N ALA A 28 1.81 -2.89 -2.86
CA ALA A 28 2.61 -2.18 -3.86
C ALA A 28 3.72 -3.06 -4.44
N GLY A 29 4.21 -2.67 -5.61
CA GLY A 29 5.27 -3.37 -6.34
C GLY A 29 4.77 -4.13 -7.57
N GLY A 30 5.71 -4.57 -8.41
CA GLY A 30 5.39 -5.19 -9.70
C GLY A 30 4.63 -6.51 -9.57
N LEU A 31 4.92 -7.31 -8.54
CA LEU A 31 4.28 -8.61 -8.34
C LEU A 31 2.76 -8.51 -8.17
N PRO A 32 2.21 -7.84 -7.12
CA PRO A 32 0.76 -7.77 -6.91
C PRO A 32 0.02 -7.09 -8.07
N ALA A 33 0.65 -6.13 -8.76
CA ALA A 33 0.10 -5.51 -9.96
C ALA A 33 0.00 -6.49 -11.16
N ASN A 34 0.97 -7.39 -11.31
CA ASN A 34 1.02 -8.35 -12.41
C ASN A 34 0.14 -9.60 -12.18
N ILE A 35 -0.22 -9.90 -10.93
CA ILE A 35 -1.02 -11.09 -10.59
C ILE A 35 -2.46 -10.78 -10.15
N VAL A 36 -2.97 -9.58 -10.46
CA VAL A 36 -4.34 -9.16 -10.09
C VAL A 36 -5.40 -10.22 -10.39
N PRO A 37 -5.44 -10.88 -11.58
CA PRO A 37 -6.44 -11.90 -11.85
C PRO A 37 -6.37 -13.07 -10.85
N ALA A 38 -5.17 -13.48 -10.44
CA ALA A 38 -5.00 -14.54 -9.45
C ALA A 38 -5.44 -14.11 -8.05
N LEU A 39 -5.25 -12.84 -7.68
CA LEU A 39 -5.72 -12.31 -6.40
C LEU A 39 -7.25 -12.24 -6.31
N GLN A 40 -7.93 -12.10 -7.46
CA GLN A 40 -9.40 -12.05 -7.54
C GLN A 40 -10.08 -13.43 -7.54
N THR A 41 -9.32 -14.53 -7.58
CA THR A 41 -9.88 -15.90 -7.56
C THR A 41 -10.39 -16.37 -6.20
N GLY A 42 -10.27 -15.53 -5.15
CA GLY A 42 -10.70 -15.84 -3.78
C GLY A 42 -9.64 -16.55 -2.92
N HIS A 43 -8.61 -17.15 -3.52
CA HIS A 43 -7.51 -17.77 -2.75
C HIS A 43 -6.74 -16.79 -1.87
N PHE A 44 -6.55 -15.56 -2.35
CA PHE A 44 -5.96 -14.48 -1.55
C PHE A 44 -6.82 -14.16 -0.33
N GLU A 45 -8.11 -13.93 -0.54
CA GLU A 45 -9.06 -13.54 0.51
C GLU A 45 -9.19 -14.63 1.58
N GLN A 46 -9.35 -15.88 1.16
CA GLN A 46 -9.41 -17.03 2.08
C GLN A 46 -8.15 -17.13 2.95
N ALA A 47 -6.97 -16.96 2.35
CA ALA A 47 -5.71 -17.01 3.08
C ALA A 47 -5.47 -15.77 3.95
N PHE A 48 -5.97 -14.60 3.53
CA PHE A 48 -5.90 -13.35 4.28
C PHE A 48 -6.70 -13.43 5.57
N LEU A 49 -7.99 -13.78 5.44
CA LEU A 49 -8.92 -13.89 6.57
C LEU A 49 -8.47 -14.99 7.54
N GLY A 50 -7.99 -16.13 7.03
CA GLY A 50 -7.67 -17.29 7.87
C GLY A 50 -8.92 -17.79 8.59
N THR A 51 -8.78 -18.21 9.85
CA THR A 51 -9.87 -18.76 10.66
C THR A 51 -9.91 -18.14 12.06
N GLY A 52 -11.05 -18.31 12.73
CA GLY A 52 -11.24 -17.87 14.13
C GLY A 52 -11.26 -16.35 14.29
N ALA A 53 -10.89 -15.88 15.49
CA ALA A 53 -11.00 -14.48 15.90
C ALA A 53 -10.24 -13.49 15.01
N ARG A 54 -9.17 -13.93 14.33
CA ARG A 54 -8.45 -13.13 13.34
C ARG A 54 -9.35 -12.72 12.17
N ALA A 55 -10.19 -13.64 11.69
CA ALA A 55 -11.02 -13.39 10.51
C ALA A 55 -12.03 -12.27 10.78
N ASP A 56 -12.55 -12.18 12.01
CA ASP A 56 -13.51 -11.14 12.38
C ASP A 56 -12.90 -9.74 12.31
N TYR A 57 -11.68 -9.57 12.79
CA TYR A 57 -10.94 -8.31 12.63
C TYR A 57 -10.62 -8.01 11.16
N LEU A 58 -10.06 -9.00 10.44
CA LEU A 58 -9.56 -8.79 9.08
C LEU A 58 -10.65 -8.55 8.03
N ARG A 59 -11.89 -8.99 8.27
CA ARG A 59 -13.05 -8.66 7.41
C ARG A 59 -13.28 -7.16 7.26
N HIS A 60 -12.86 -6.36 8.24
CA HIS A 60 -13.01 -4.91 8.22
C HIS A 60 -11.80 -4.19 7.63
N VAL A 61 -10.71 -4.90 7.30
CA VAL A 61 -9.48 -4.30 6.76
C VAL A 61 -9.56 -4.24 5.24
N PRO A 62 -9.70 -3.06 4.62
CA PRO A 62 -9.72 -2.95 3.16
C PRO A 62 -8.33 -3.20 2.57
N VAL A 63 -8.21 -4.15 1.65
CA VAL A 63 -6.97 -4.42 0.90
C VAL A 63 -7.04 -3.77 -0.48
N ARG A 64 -6.05 -2.94 -0.81
CA ARG A 64 -5.99 -2.19 -2.07
C ARG A 64 -4.67 -2.48 -2.80
N ILE A 65 -4.72 -2.57 -4.13
CA ILE A 65 -3.52 -2.74 -4.96
C ILE A 65 -3.16 -1.40 -5.57
N VAL A 66 -1.90 -0.98 -5.38
CA VAL A 66 -1.36 0.21 -6.01
C VAL A 66 -1.02 -0.13 -7.46
N LYS A 67 -1.86 0.34 -8.39
CA LYS A 67 -1.69 0.14 -9.84
C LYS A 67 -0.89 1.25 -10.54
N MET A 68 -0.27 2.15 -9.78
CA MET A 68 0.54 3.22 -10.39
C MET A 68 1.66 2.62 -11.25
N ALA A 69 1.98 3.31 -12.34
CA ALA A 69 3.10 2.97 -13.20
C ALA A 69 4.40 2.86 -12.38
N ALA A 70 5.45 2.30 -12.97
CA ALA A 70 6.75 2.07 -12.33
C ALA A 70 7.40 3.31 -11.67
N ASP A 71 6.81 4.50 -11.82
CA ASP A 71 7.22 5.76 -11.26
C ASP A 71 6.69 6.05 -9.85
N ALA A 72 5.86 5.20 -9.22
CA ALA A 72 5.38 5.45 -7.86
C ALA A 72 6.53 5.70 -6.86
N ALA A 73 7.61 4.92 -6.95
CA ALA A 73 8.83 5.12 -6.18
C ALA A 73 9.52 6.44 -6.52
N MET A 74 9.59 6.80 -7.81
CA MET A 74 10.21 8.02 -8.30
C MET A 74 9.44 9.28 -7.88
N ARG A 75 8.10 9.24 -7.92
CA ARG A 75 7.22 10.29 -7.40
C ARG A 75 7.39 10.45 -5.88
N GLY A 76 7.46 9.34 -5.15
CA GLY A 76 7.75 9.35 -3.72
C GLY A 76 9.10 10.02 -3.41
N ALA A 77 10.15 9.67 -4.17
CA ALA A 77 11.48 10.27 -4.03
C ALA A 77 11.50 11.77 -4.36
N ALA A 78 10.79 12.19 -5.41
CA ALA A 78 10.64 13.61 -5.75
C ALA A 78 9.93 14.40 -4.64
N LEU A 79 8.85 13.85 -4.08
CA LEU A 79 8.13 14.46 -2.95
C LEU A 79 8.99 14.53 -1.68
N ALA A 80 9.73 13.47 -1.37
CA ALA A 80 10.64 13.45 -0.22
C ALA A 80 11.74 14.52 -0.37
N SER A 81 12.30 14.66 -1.58
CA SER A 81 13.33 15.66 -1.89
C SER A 81 12.79 17.09 -1.82
N GLY A 82 11.57 17.33 -2.32
CA GLY A 82 10.92 18.64 -2.21
C GLY A 82 10.62 19.07 -0.78
N ARG A 83 10.49 18.11 0.15
CA ARG A 83 10.25 18.38 1.58
C ARG A 83 11.54 18.52 2.40
N SER A 84 12.68 18.00 1.91
CA SER A 84 13.97 18.07 2.61
C SER A 84 14.82 19.28 2.21
N LEU A 85 14.51 19.94 1.08
CA LEU A 85 15.12 21.22 0.76
C LEU A 85 14.52 22.32 1.65
N PRO A 86 15.34 23.15 2.34
CA PRO A 86 14.82 24.36 2.94
C PRO A 86 14.16 25.16 1.83
N VAL A 87 12.87 25.46 1.98
CA VAL A 87 12.19 26.41 1.09
C VAL A 87 12.98 27.71 1.18
N HIS A 88 13.85 27.94 0.21
CA HIS A 88 14.48 29.23 0.05
C HIS A 88 13.34 30.17 -0.33
N ALA A 89 12.82 30.89 0.66
CA ALA A 89 11.76 31.85 0.46
C ALA A 89 12.23 32.82 -0.63
N ALA A 90 11.53 32.83 -1.77
CA ALA A 90 11.78 33.77 -2.84
C ALA A 90 11.82 35.20 -2.24
N PRO A 91 12.79 36.04 -2.63
CA PRO A 91 12.96 37.35 -2.02
C PRO A 91 11.67 38.15 -2.20
N ARG A 92 11.02 38.49 -1.08
CA ARG A 92 9.86 39.40 -1.06
C ARG A 92 10.32 40.70 -1.71
N ARG A 93 9.76 41.03 -2.88
CA ARG A 93 9.91 42.37 -3.47
C ARG A 93 9.39 43.39 -2.46
N GLN A 94 10.30 44.18 -1.93
CA GLN A 94 9.98 45.32 -1.08
C GLN A 94 9.32 46.38 -1.98
N PRO A 95 8.09 46.85 -1.68
CA PRO A 95 7.50 47.93 -2.45
C PRO A 95 8.32 49.20 -2.26
N ALA A 96 8.82 49.76 -3.36
CA ALA A 96 9.52 51.03 -3.38
C ALA A 96 8.58 52.14 -2.88
N SER A 97 9.07 52.91 -1.91
CA SER A 97 8.47 54.15 -1.40
C SER A 97 8.63 55.29 -2.39
#